data_AF-A0A9E0KZH0-F1
#
_entry.id   AF-A0A9E0KZH0-F1
#
_cell.length_a   1.000
_cell.length_b   1.000
_cell.length_c   1.000
_cell.angle_alpha   90.00
_cell.angle_beta   90.00
_cell.angle_gamma   90.00
#
_symmetry.space_group_name_H-M   'P 1'
#
loop_
_entity.id
_entity.type
_entity.pdbx_description
1 polymer ?
#
loop_
_entity_poly.entity_id
_entity_poly.type
_entity_poly.pdbx_seq_one_letter_code
_entity_poly.pdbx_strand_id
1 'polypeptide(L)'
;VSPATVGEQIVYEIGDPQSYLLPDVTADFSHVTLEQVGENRVHVKGARGRAPTDSYKVSATYPDGYRVTVSFMIGGIDAKKKARRVSDAILTKCERVLMMRGAPGFTGKNVEILGTETTYGPRARHQDTREVVVKMAVTHPVKEACLFFASEIAQAATGMAPGITGIVGGRPKASPVVKLFSVLVKKSELPVEIDLNGQRQTSVIPSKFSAPTTPLASGEVATPLGNETEVPLIRLAWARSGDKGNHSNIGVIARKAEFLPWIRAALSEQAVAAYMAHVLDADNSRVMRYELPGLHALNFLLENALGGGGIASLRIDPQGKAFAQQILEMPVRIPAHLLN
;
A
#
# COMPACT_ATOMS: atom_id res chain seq x y z
N VAL A 1 23.68 1.18 11.46
CA VAL A 1 23.50 1.39 10.00
C VAL A 1 24.24 0.30 9.24
N SER A 2 23.51 -0.48 8.44
CA SER A 2 24.03 -1.60 7.64
C SER A 2 23.49 -1.56 6.20
N PRO A 3 24.11 -2.28 5.24
CA PRO A 3 23.58 -2.42 3.88
C PRO A 3 22.11 -2.83 3.85
N ALA A 4 21.67 -3.72 4.75
CA ALA A 4 20.26 -4.11 4.83
C ALA A 4 19.35 -2.91 5.16
N THR A 5 19.65 -2.16 6.23
CA THR A 5 18.83 -1.00 6.63
C THR A 5 18.81 0.12 5.58
N VAL A 6 19.93 0.32 4.87
CA VAL A 6 20.03 1.31 3.79
C VAL A 6 19.29 0.82 2.54
N GLY A 7 19.43 -0.46 2.20
CA GLY A 7 18.75 -1.11 1.08
C GLY A 7 17.23 -1.06 1.23
N GLU A 8 16.70 -1.38 2.42
CA GLU A 8 15.27 -1.27 2.72
C GLU A 8 14.74 0.15 2.49
N GLN A 9 15.54 1.18 2.79
CA GLN A 9 15.15 2.57 2.52
C GLN A 9 15.21 2.91 1.02
N ILE A 10 16.15 2.35 0.25
CA ILE A 10 16.24 2.57 -1.21
C ILE A 10 15.01 1.97 -1.92
N VAL A 11 14.53 0.81 -1.47
CA VAL A 11 13.36 0.15 -2.07
C VAL A 11 12.02 0.61 -1.49
N TYR A 12 11.99 1.65 -0.66
CA TYR A 12 10.77 2.15 -0.02
C TYR A 12 10.12 3.28 -0.84
N GLU A 13 8.80 3.22 -1.06
CA GLU A 13 7.97 4.20 -1.78
C GLU A 13 8.45 4.52 -3.22
N ILE A 14 9.09 3.53 -3.85
CA ILE A 14 9.61 3.63 -5.21
C ILE A 14 8.66 2.99 -6.22
N GLY A 15 8.39 3.72 -7.31
CA GLY A 15 7.57 3.25 -8.44
C GLY A 15 8.39 2.34 -9.35
N ASP A 16 8.64 2.75 -10.59
CA ASP A 16 9.70 2.15 -11.40
C ASP A 16 11.08 2.62 -10.87
N PRO A 17 11.91 1.73 -10.32
CA PRO A 17 13.24 2.08 -9.81
C PRO A 17 14.27 2.33 -10.93
N GLN A 18 14.00 1.90 -12.15
CA GLN A 18 14.88 2.02 -13.32
C GLN A 18 14.60 3.30 -14.12
N SER A 19 13.45 3.92 -13.86
CA SER A 19 12.97 5.16 -14.50
C SER A 19 12.19 6.03 -13.52
N TYR A 20 12.74 6.27 -12.33
CA TYR A 20 12.05 7.03 -11.29
C TYR A 20 11.98 8.51 -11.65
N LEU A 21 10.79 8.97 -12.05
CA LEU A 21 10.58 10.32 -12.56
C LEU A 21 10.63 11.37 -11.44
N LEU A 22 11.61 12.27 -11.52
CA LEU A 22 11.74 13.49 -10.73
C LEU A 22 11.64 14.73 -11.65
N PRO A 23 11.42 15.94 -11.11
CA PRO A 23 11.19 17.14 -11.94
C PRO A 23 12.32 17.48 -12.92
N ASP A 24 13.57 17.23 -12.51
CA ASP A 24 14.81 17.65 -13.17
C ASP A 24 15.71 16.48 -13.60
N VAL A 25 15.40 15.26 -13.18
CA VAL A 25 16.15 14.04 -13.52
C VAL A 25 15.22 12.83 -13.61
N THR A 26 15.51 11.90 -14.50
CA THR A 26 14.96 10.54 -14.40
C THR A 26 16.00 9.68 -13.70
N ALA A 27 15.74 9.30 -12.45
CA ALA A 27 16.68 8.54 -11.63
C ALA A 27 16.61 7.04 -11.94
N ASP A 28 17.78 6.41 -12.01
CA ASP A 28 17.94 4.96 -12.19
C ASP A 28 18.72 4.40 -11.01
N PHE A 29 18.02 3.60 -10.20
CA PHE A 29 18.54 2.93 -9.02
C PHE A 29 18.84 1.45 -9.24
N SER A 30 18.63 0.92 -10.46
CA SER A 30 18.73 -0.51 -10.76
C SER A 30 20.10 -1.12 -10.46
N HIS A 31 21.16 -0.33 -10.63
CA HIS A 31 22.54 -0.73 -10.43
C HIS A 31 23.17 -0.13 -9.15
N VAL A 32 22.35 0.36 -8.21
CA VAL A 32 22.87 0.78 -6.89
C VAL A 32 23.43 -0.42 -6.16
N THR A 33 24.63 -0.27 -5.61
CA THR A 33 25.32 -1.27 -4.78
C THR A 33 25.62 -0.69 -3.42
N LEU A 34 25.67 -1.56 -2.41
CA LEU A 34 25.90 -1.19 -1.01
C LEU A 34 27.07 -1.97 -0.45
N GLU A 35 28.01 -1.26 0.15
CA GLU A 35 29.22 -1.84 0.73
C GLU A 35 29.38 -1.35 2.18
N GLN A 36 29.55 -2.26 3.13
CA GLN A 36 29.86 -1.88 4.50
C GLN A 36 31.33 -1.46 4.58
N VAL A 37 31.60 -0.19 4.90
CA VAL A 37 32.96 0.39 4.91
C VAL A 37 33.41 0.87 6.30
N GLY A 38 32.75 0.39 7.34
CA GLY A 38 33.04 0.72 8.74
C GLY A 38 31.81 0.53 9.63
N GLU A 39 31.99 0.62 10.94
CA GLU A 39 30.88 0.56 11.89
C GLU A 39 29.88 1.69 11.59
N ASN A 40 28.60 1.35 11.45
CA ASN A 40 27.53 2.30 11.12
C ASN A 40 27.77 3.15 9.86
N ARG A 41 28.59 2.67 8.91
CA ARG A 41 28.93 3.39 7.67
C ARG A 41 28.83 2.49 6.44
N VAL A 42 27.95 2.87 5.52
CA VAL A 42 27.70 2.17 4.26
C VAL A 42 28.06 3.10 3.10
N HIS A 43 28.87 2.61 2.18
CA HIS A 43 29.14 3.26 0.92
C HIS A 43 28.04 2.88 -0.09
N VAL A 44 27.44 3.88 -0.72
CA VAL A 44 26.37 3.73 -1.71
C VAL A 44 26.89 4.27 -3.04
N LYS A 45 26.87 3.46 -4.10
CA LYS A 45 27.31 3.86 -5.44
C LYS A 45 26.44 3.23 -6.53
N GLY A 46 26.47 3.78 -7.73
CA GLY A 46 25.80 3.20 -8.91
C GLY A 46 24.44 3.81 -9.27
N ALA A 47 23.93 4.76 -8.48
CA ALA A 47 22.79 5.57 -8.88
C ALA A 47 23.15 6.41 -10.11
N ARG A 48 22.29 6.41 -11.13
CA ARG A 48 22.47 7.17 -12.37
C ARG A 48 21.29 8.10 -12.59
N GLY A 49 21.51 9.15 -13.38
CA GLY A 49 20.49 10.09 -13.79
C GLY A 49 20.48 10.23 -15.30
N ARG A 50 19.28 10.28 -15.89
CA ARG A 50 19.04 10.69 -17.28
C ARG A 50 18.34 12.05 -17.28
N ALA A 51 18.34 12.73 -18.43
CA ALA A 51 17.58 13.97 -18.57
C ALA A 51 16.10 13.74 -18.20
N PRO A 52 15.39 14.75 -17.67
CA PRO A 52 14.00 14.60 -17.27
C PRO A 52 13.11 14.27 -18.48
N THR A 53 11.86 13.89 -18.23
CA THR A 53 10.87 13.75 -19.30
C THR A 53 10.33 15.13 -19.72
N ASP A 54 9.62 15.14 -20.85
CA ASP A 54 8.88 16.28 -21.38
C ASP A 54 7.62 16.61 -20.56
N SER A 55 7.41 15.94 -19.43
CA SER A 55 6.20 16.00 -18.63
C SER A 55 6.49 16.41 -17.19
N TYR A 56 5.60 17.19 -16.59
CA TYR A 56 5.53 17.42 -15.15
C TYR A 56 4.73 16.30 -14.50
N LYS A 57 5.17 15.89 -13.30
CA LYS A 57 4.36 15.07 -12.42
C LYS A 57 3.46 15.96 -11.58
N VAL A 58 2.18 15.96 -11.88
CA VAL A 58 1.17 16.74 -11.15
C VAL A 58 0.52 15.84 -10.10
N SER A 59 0.46 16.33 -8.86
CA SER A 59 -0.38 15.76 -7.81
C SER A 59 -1.51 16.74 -7.55
N ALA A 60 -2.73 16.35 -7.90
CA ALA A 60 -3.91 17.18 -7.75
C ALA A 60 -4.85 16.53 -6.73
N THR A 61 -5.56 17.38 -6.00
CA THR A 61 -6.49 16.95 -4.96
C THR A 61 -7.86 17.54 -5.17
N TYR A 62 -8.91 16.76 -4.91
CA TYR A 62 -10.28 17.23 -5.00
C TYR A 62 -11.13 16.72 -3.81
N PRO A 63 -12.14 17.49 -3.37
CA PRO A 63 -13.05 17.05 -2.33
C PRO A 63 -13.94 15.91 -2.83
N ASP A 64 -14.11 14.87 -2.01
CA ASP A 64 -14.90 13.67 -2.33
C ASP A 64 -15.86 13.29 -1.19
N GLY A 65 -16.61 14.28 -0.71
CA GLY A 65 -17.58 14.10 0.37
C GLY A 65 -16.95 14.00 1.75
N TYR A 66 -17.56 13.17 2.61
CA TYR A 66 -17.20 13.01 4.01
C TYR A 66 -16.99 11.55 4.36
N ARG A 67 -16.15 11.32 5.37
CA ARG A 67 -15.92 10.03 6.00
C ARG A 67 -16.21 10.13 7.49
N VAL A 68 -16.68 9.05 8.07
CA VAL A 68 -16.55 8.82 9.51
C VAL A 68 -15.99 7.43 9.75
N THR A 69 -15.11 7.34 10.74
CA THR A 69 -14.52 6.10 11.21
C THR A 69 -14.84 5.95 12.69
N VAL A 70 -15.19 4.73 13.09
CA VAL A 70 -15.44 4.37 14.48
C VAL A 70 -14.75 3.06 14.81
N SER A 71 -14.24 2.98 16.03
CA SER A 71 -13.64 1.77 16.56
C SER A 71 -14.18 1.46 17.95
N PHE A 72 -14.52 0.21 18.20
CA PHE A 72 -14.98 -0.26 19.51
C PHE A 72 -14.55 -1.72 19.73
N MET A 73 -14.39 -2.11 20.98
CA MET A 73 -14.04 -3.47 21.35
C MET A 73 -15.30 -4.33 21.50
N ILE A 74 -15.21 -5.61 21.11
CA ILE A 74 -16.15 -6.65 21.54
C ILE A 74 -15.39 -7.74 22.29
N GLY A 75 -15.75 -7.92 23.56
CA GLY A 75 -15.24 -8.98 24.41
C GLY A 75 -16.22 -10.16 24.59
N GLY A 76 -15.68 -11.32 24.97
CA GLY A 76 -16.41 -12.51 25.36
C GLY A 76 -16.56 -13.57 24.27
N ILE A 77 -17.41 -14.56 24.56
CA ILE A 77 -17.66 -15.71 23.67
C ILE A 77 -18.14 -15.22 22.30
N ASP A 78 -17.65 -15.89 21.24
CA ASP A 78 -17.99 -15.60 19.84
C ASP A 78 -17.71 -14.14 19.41
N ALA A 79 -16.68 -13.49 19.97
CA ALA A 79 -16.39 -12.07 19.73
C ALA A 79 -16.38 -11.68 18.23
N LYS A 80 -15.72 -12.48 17.37
CA LYS A 80 -15.70 -12.29 15.92
C LYS A 80 -17.11 -12.35 15.29
N LYS A 81 -17.92 -13.34 15.66
CA LYS A 81 -19.27 -13.52 15.09
C LYS A 81 -20.18 -12.38 15.53
N LYS A 82 -20.13 -12.00 16.82
CA LYS A 82 -20.84 -10.83 17.35
C LYS A 82 -20.43 -9.55 16.64
N ALA A 83 -19.13 -9.33 16.45
CA ALA A 83 -18.59 -8.19 15.71
C ALA A 83 -19.16 -8.09 14.29
N ARG A 84 -19.10 -9.18 13.53
CA ARG A 84 -19.69 -9.21 12.18
C ARG A 84 -21.18 -8.88 12.22
N ARG A 85 -21.94 -9.56 13.07
CA ARG A 85 -23.41 -9.38 13.15
C ARG A 85 -23.82 -7.96 13.54
N VAL A 86 -23.11 -7.35 14.50
CA VAL A 86 -23.34 -5.98 14.97
C VAL A 86 -23.01 -4.98 13.86
N SER A 87 -21.85 -5.11 13.22
CA SER A 87 -21.47 -4.25 12.09
C SER A 87 -22.47 -4.30 10.94
N ASP A 88 -22.90 -5.51 10.56
CA ASP A 88 -23.89 -5.71 9.50
C ASP A 88 -25.24 -5.09 9.90
N ALA A 89 -25.69 -5.29 11.15
CA ALA A 89 -26.93 -4.70 11.66
C ALA A 89 -26.93 -3.16 11.62
N ILE A 90 -25.83 -2.54 12.04
CA ILE A 90 -25.66 -1.08 11.98
C ILE A 90 -25.74 -0.60 10.53
N LEU A 91 -24.96 -1.20 9.63
CA LEU A 91 -24.93 -0.79 8.22
C LEU A 91 -26.29 -1.01 7.55
N THR A 92 -26.93 -2.16 7.72
CA THR A 92 -28.27 -2.45 7.18
C THR A 92 -29.31 -1.46 7.68
N LYS A 93 -29.30 -1.13 8.98
CA LYS A 93 -30.22 -0.12 9.54
C LYS A 93 -29.97 1.25 8.91
N CYS A 94 -28.70 1.66 8.81
CA CYS A 94 -28.33 2.95 8.24
C CYS A 94 -28.79 3.08 6.79
N GLU A 95 -28.46 2.11 5.93
CA GLU A 95 -28.84 2.08 4.52
C GLU A 95 -30.37 2.13 4.35
N ARG A 96 -31.11 1.35 5.15
CA ARG A 96 -32.58 1.38 5.13
C ARG A 96 -33.13 2.77 5.48
N VAL A 97 -32.57 3.43 6.48
CA VAL A 97 -33.02 4.77 6.90
C VAL A 97 -32.64 5.83 5.87
N LEU A 98 -31.47 5.75 5.24
CA LEU A 98 -31.09 6.64 4.14
C LEU A 98 -32.08 6.51 2.97
N MET A 99 -32.39 5.27 2.58
CA MET A 99 -33.38 4.98 1.54
C MET A 99 -34.77 5.54 1.89
N MET A 100 -35.27 5.31 3.12
CA MET A 100 -36.56 5.87 3.57
C MET A 100 -36.60 7.40 3.57
N ARG A 101 -35.43 8.05 3.69
CA ARG A 101 -35.28 9.51 3.64
C ARG A 101 -34.97 10.05 2.25
N GLY A 102 -34.96 9.20 1.22
CA GLY A 102 -34.61 9.60 -0.15
C GLY A 102 -33.15 10.02 -0.33
N ALA A 103 -32.27 9.65 0.60
CA ALA A 103 -30.83 9.90 0.49
C ALA A 103 -30.15 8.73 -0.23
N PRO A 104 -29.06 8.98 -0.99
CA PRO A 104 -28.26 7.89 -1.56
C PRO A 104 -27.65 7.03 -0.44
N GLY A 105 -27.31 5.79 -0.78
CA GLY A 105 -26.56 4.92 0.12
C GLY A 105 -25.12 5.40 0.35
N PHE A 106 -24.41 4.72 1.24
CA PHE A 106 -22.99 5.01 1.45
C PHE A 106 -22.18 4.75 0.17
N THR A 107 -21.31 5.69 -0.20
CA THR A 107 -20.42 5.56 -1.36
C THR A 107 -19.24 4.62 -1.11
N GLY A 108 -18.98 4.32 0.16
CA GLY A 108 -17.91 3.43 0.60
C GLY A 108 -18.22 2.91 1.99
N LYS A 109 -17.93 1.63 2.21
CA LYS A 109 -18.13 0.92 3.47
C LYS A 109 -16.93 0.01 3.71
N ASN A 110 -16.40 0.02 4.92
CA ASN A 110 -15.35 -0.90 5.33
C ASN A 110 -15.56 -1.34 6.77
N VAL A 111 -15.37 -2.64 7.01
CA VAL A 111 -15.45 -3.25 8.34
C VAL A 111 -14.27 -4.19 8.51
N GLU A 112 -13.40 -3.85 9.45
CA GLU A 112 -12.21 -4.63 9.81
C GLU A 112 -12.33 -5.10 11.26
N ILE A 113 -12.16 -6.40 11.47
CA ILE A 113 -12.23 -7.01 12.81
C ILE A 113 -10.78 -7.33 13.23
N LEU A 114 -10.16 -6.40 13.94
CA LEU A 114 -8.79 -6.53 14.41
C LEU A 114 -8.71 -7.57 15.53
N GLY A 115 -7.64 -8.35 15.55
CA GLY A 115 -7.50 -9.55 16.39
C GLY A 115 -7.87 -10.85 15.67
N THR A 116 -8.39 -10.79 14.44
CA THR A 116 -8.70 -11.98 13.62
C THR A 116 -7.81 -12.09 12.38
N GLU A 117 -6.62 -11.48 12.41
CA GLU A 117 -5.71 -11.37 11.25
C GLU A 117 -6.39 -10.82 9.98
N THR A 118 -7.35 -9.90 10.12
CA THR A 118 -8.16 -9.40 9.00
C THR A 118 -7.33 -8.79 7.85
N THR A 119 -6.10 -8.33 8.14
CA THR A 119 -5.16 -7.78 7.15
C THR A 119 -4.53 -8.84 6.24
N TYR A 120 -4.58 -10.12 6.62
CA TYR A 120 -4.08 -11.26 5.83
C TYR A 120 -5.13 -11.85 4.87
N GLY A 121 -6.36 -11.33 4.87
CA GLY A 121 -7.43 -11.77 3.97
C GLY A 121 -7.71 -13.27 4.10
N PRO A 122 -7.75 -14.03 2.98
CA PRO A 122 -7.98 -15.48 2.99
C PRO A 122 -6.96 -16.31 3.78
N ARG A 123 -5.78 -15.74 4.11
CA ARG A 123 -4.71 -16.43 4.83
C ARG A 123 -4.74 -16.23 6.34
N ALA A 124 -5.76 -15.58 6.87
CA ALA A 124 -5.95 -15.44 8.31
C ALA A 124 -6.05 -16.82 9.01
N ARG A 125 -5.14 -17.11 9.92
CA ARG A 125 -5.02 -18.34 10.72
C ARG A 125 -5.76 -18.26 12.05
N HIS A 126 -5.83 -17.08 12.67
CA HIS A 126 -6.49 -16.90 13.96
C HIS A 126 -7.88 -16.27 13.84
N GLN A 127 -8.92 -17.05 14.11
CA GLN A 127 -10.32 -16.60 14.02
C GLN A 127 -11.13 -16.80 15.32
N ASP A 128 -10.67 -17.72 16.18
CA ASP A 128 -11.29 -18.05 17.46
C ASP A 128 -10.68 -17.19 18.57
N THR A 129 -11.10 -15.94 18.65
CA THR A 129 -10.70 -14.99 19.69
C THR A 129 -11.89 -14.56 20.55
N ARG A 130 -11.62 -14.25 21.81
CA ARG A 130 -12.59 -13.72 22.79
C ARG A 130 -12.50 -12.20 22.95
N GLU A 131 -11.64 -11.54 22.18
CA GLU A 131 -11.49 -10.09 22.17
C GLU A 131 -11.14 -9.63 20.76
N VAL A 132 -11.90 -8.66 20.25
CA VAL A 132 -11.64 -8.03 18.95
C VAL A 132 -11.88 -6.53 19.04
N VAL A 133 -11.18 -5.77 18.21
CA VAL A 133 -11.53 -4.37 17.93
C VAL A 133 -12.20 -4.31 16.56
N VAL A 134 -13.45 -3.87 16.55
CA VAL A 134 -14.18 -3.60 15.32
C VAL A 134 -13.84 -2.18 14.88
N LYS A 135 -13.29 -2.02 13.69
CA LYS A 135 -13.19 -0.75 12.98
C LYS A 135 -14.22 -0.73 11.86
N MET A 136 -15.06 0.30 11.86
CA MET A 136 -16.00 0.56 10.78
C MET A 136 -15.73 1.94 10.20
N ALA A 137 -15.81 2.06 8.88
CA ALA A 137 -15.71 3.34 8.20
C ALA A 137 -16.73 3.42 7.06
N VAL A 138 -17.35 4.59 6.91
CA VAL A 138 -18.28 4.87 5.81
C VAL A 138 -17.93 6.21 5.16
N THR A 139 -18.22 6.33 3.87
CA THR A 139 -18.19 7.59 3.13
C THR A 139 -19.55 7.95 2.58
N HIS A 140 -19.84 9.24 2.52
CA HIS A 140 -21.07 9.77 1.96
C HIS A 140 -20.86 11.22 1.46
N PRO A 141 -21.54 11.67 0.38
CA PRO A 141 -21.44 13.05 -0.11
C PRO A 141 -21.92 14.10 0.92
N VAL A 142 -22.88 13.70 1.75
CA VAL A 142 -23.52 14.55 2.77
C VAL A 142 -23.01 14.19 4.17
N LYS A 143 -22.52 15.18 4.92
CA LYS A 143 -21.91 15.02 6.26
C LYS A 143 -22.89 14.44 7.29
N GLU A 144 -24.16 14.85 7.21
CA GLU A 144 -25.23 14.48 8.13
C GLU A 144 -25.51 12.97 8.10
N ALA A 145 -25.37 12.32 6.94
CA ALA A 145 -25.48 10.87 6.82
C ALA A 145 -24.35 10.13 7.55
N CYS A 146 -23.12 10.66 7.51
CA CYS A 146 -22.01 10.15 8.30
C CYS A 146 -22.26 10.33 9.81
N LEU A 147 -22.77 11.48 10.22
CA LEU A 147 -23.10 11.73 11.63
C LEU A 147 -24.26 10.86 12.13
N PHE A 148 -25.21 10.53 11.26
CA PHE A 148 -26.25 9.55 11.57
C PHE A 148 -25.64 8.17 11.83
N PHE A 149 -24.78 7.66 10.95
CA PHE A 149 -24.03 6.42 11.19
C PHE A 149 -23.26 6.45 12.53
N ALA A 150 -22.56 7.55 12.82
CA ALA A 150 -21.83 7.72 14.08
C ALA A 150 -22.75 7.60 15.31
N SER A 151 -23.98 8.11 15.23
CA SER A 151 -24.96 8.06 16.32
C SER A 151 -25.47 6.64 16.60
N GLU A 152 -25.50 5.77 15.58
CA GLU A 152 -25.99 4.40 15.69
C GLU A 152 -25.06 3.49 16.50
N ILE A 153 -23.79 3.88 16.66
CA ILE A 153 -22.82 3.13 17.46
C ILE A 153 -23.19 3.15 18.95
N ALA A 154 -23.65 4.29 19.47
CA ALA A 154 -24.08 4.38 20.86
C ALA A 154 -25.32 3.50 21.12
N GLN A 155 -26.25 3.43 20.16
CA GLN A 155 -27.43 2.56 20.23
C GLN A 155 -27.05 1.08 20.16
N ALA A 156 -26.06 0.73 19.35
CA ALA A 156 -25.54 -0.62 19.29
C ALA A 156 -24.92 -1.07 20.62
N ALA A 157 -24.15 -0.18 21.27
CA ALA A 157 -23.49 -0.47 22.54
C ALA A 157 -24.47 -0.78 23.68
N THR A 158 -25.68 -0.20 23.67
CA THR A 158 -26.68 -0.40 24.74
C THR A 158 -27.79 -1.39 24.39
N GLY A 159 -28.01 -1.69 23.11
CA GLY A 159 -29.16 -2.47 22.66
C GLY A 159 -28.87 -3.68 21.75
N MET A 160 -27.62 -3.95 21.39
CA MET A 160 -27.25 -5.10 20.55
C MET A 160 -26.50 -6.19 21.34
N ALA A 161 -25.53 -6.86 20.71
CA ALA A 161 -24.84 -8.01 21.30
C ALA A 161 -24.04 -7.59 22.55
N PRO A 162 -24.07 -8.39 23.63
CA PRO A 162 -23.33 -8.07 24.85
C PRO A 162 -21.81 -8.11 24.62
N GLY A 163 -21.09 -7.27 25.36
CA GLY A 163 -19.62 -7.18 25.32
C GLY A 163 -19.06 -6.07 24.45
N ILE A 164 -19.91 -5.21 23.86
CA ILE A 164 -19.47 -3.96 23.22
C ILE A 164 -18.98 -3.00 24.30
N THR A 165 -17.74 -2.56 24.20
CA THR A 165 -17.13 -1.60 25.14
C THR A 165 -15.97 -0.86 24.47
N GLY A 166 -15.36 0.09 25.18
CA GLY A 166 -14.12 0.73 24.76
C GLY A 166 -14.23 1.42 23.39
N ILE A 167 -15.12 2.40 23.25
CA ILE A 167 -15.18 3.24 22.04
C ILE A 167 -13.86 4.02 21.95
N VAL A 168 -13.01 3.63 21.01
CA VAL A 168 -11.66 4.19 20.84
C VAL A 168 -11.76 5.54 20.14
N GLY A 169 -11.13 6.57 20.71
CA GLY A 169 -11.14 7.93 20.15
C GLY A 169 -12.40 8.75 20.48
N GLY A 170 -13.29 8.24 21.34
CA GLY A 170 -14.48 8.94 21.80
C GLY A 170 -15.60 9.02 20.75
N ARG A 171 -16.41 10.09 20.79
CA ARG A 171 -17.55 10.25 19.87
C ARG A 171 -17.04 10.40 18.43
N PRO A 172 -17.48 9.54 17.47
CA PRO A 172 -16.98 9.61 16.10
C PRO A 172 -17.33 10.96 15.44
N LYS A 173 -16.37 11.51 14.70
CA LYS A 173 -16.52 12.80 13.99
C LYS A 173 -16.43 12.56 12.49
N ALA A 174 -17.32 13.19 11.74
CA ALA A 174 -17.21 13.23 10.29
C ALA A 174 -16.12 14.21 9.85
N SER A 175 -15.27 13.80 8.92
CA SER A 175 -14.19 14.60 8.32
C SER A 175 -14.35 14.65 6.80
N PRO A 176 -13.96 15.75 6.12
CA PRO A 176 -13.88 15.78 4.66
C PRO A 176 -12.94 14.69 4.14
N VAL A 177 -13.29 14.11 2.99
CA VAL A 177 -12.38 13.25 2.22
C VAL A 177 -11.79 14.09 1.09
N VAL A 178 -10.47 14.07 0.99
CA VAL A 178 -9.74 14.70 -0.11
C VAL A 178 -9.03 13.58 -0.87
N LYS A 179 -9.45 13.33 -2.11
CA LYS A 179 -8.79 12.35 -2.97
C LYS A 179 -7.62 13.00 -3.68
N LEU A 180 -6.54 12.24 -3.81
CA LEU A 180 -5.37 12.59 -4.59
C LEU A 180 -5.39 11.79 -5.88
N PHE A 181 -5.14 12.46 -7.00
CA PHE A 181 -4.81 11.82 -8.27
C PHE A 181 -3.47 12.36 -8.78
N SER A 182 -2.70 11.49 -9.42
CA SER A 182 -1.42 11.87 -10.03
C SER A 182 -1.48 11.65 -11.53
N VAL A 183 -0.96 12.61 -12.29
CA VAL A 183 -0.95 12.57 -13.76
C VAL A 183 0.32 13.21 -14.29
N LEU A 184 0.70 12.83 -15.50
CA LEU A 184 1.76 13.50 -16.26
C LEU A 184 1.12 14.56 -17.17
N VAL A 185 1.61 15.79 -17.10
CA VAL A 185 1.16 16.92 -17.94
C VAL A 185 2.34 17.41 -18.77
N LYS A 186 2.15 17.66 -20.07
CA LYS A 186 3.24 18.12 -20.93
C LYS A 186 3.77 19.47 -20.46
N LYS A 187 5.10 19.59 -20.37
CA LYS A 187 5.77 20.84 -19.98
C LYS A 187 5.46 21.98 -20.94
N SER A 188 5.21 21.68 -22.21
CA SER A 188 4.83 22.66 -23.24
C SER A 188 3.44 23.28 -23.03
N GLU A 189 2.58 22.66 -22.22
CA GLU A 189 1.21 23.15 -21.95
C GLU A 189 1.16 24.08 -20.74
N LEU A 190 2.26 24.20 -19.98
CA LEU A 190 2.31 24.93 -18.72
C LEU A 190 3.44 25.98 -18.76
N PRO A 191 3.16 27.24 -19.12
CA PRO A 191 4.13 28.31 -19.00
C PRO A 191 4.51 28.52 -17.53
N VAL A 192 5.80 28.60 -17.25
CA VAL A 192 6.33 28.83 -15.90
C VAL A 192 6.74 30.29 -15.77
N GLU A 193 6.20 30.96 -14.76
CA GLU A 193 6.55 32.35 -14.43
C GLU A 193 7.11 32.40 -13.00
N ILE A 194 8.09 33.27 -12.80
CA ILE A 194 8.60 33.64 -11.48
C ILE A 194 8.08 35.04 -11.18
N ASP A 195 7.36 35.20 -10.07
CA ASP A 195 6.90 36.50 -9.57
C ASP A 195 7.78 36.92 -8.38
N LEU A 196 8.56 37.98 -8.57
CA LEU A 196 9.34 38.60 -7.51
C LEU A 196 8.85 40.03 -7.30
N ASN A 197 8.16 40.26 -6.18
CA ASN A 197 7.62 41.57 -5.81
C ASN A 197 6.71 42.21 -6.89
N GLY A 198 5.89 41.40 -7.57
CA GLY A 198 5.00 41.85 -8.64
C GLY A 198 5.67 41.98 -10.01
N GLN A 199 6.98 41.72 -10.12
CA GLN A 199 7.66 41.59 -11.41
C GLN A 199 7.64 40.13 -11.84
N ARG A 200 6.86 39.84 -12.88
CA ARG A 200 6.76 38.50 -13.47
C ARG A 200 7.75 38.34 -14.61
N GLN A 201 8.50 37.24 -14.57
CA GLN A 201 9.40 36.84 -15.63
C GLN A 201 9.11 35.38 -16.03
N THR A 202 8.89 35.15 -17.33
CA THR A 202 8.79 33.79 -17.85
C THR A 202 10.12 33.06 -17.70
N SER A 203 10.06 31.86 -17.15
CA SER A 203 11.22 30.97 -17.01
C SER A 203 11.30 30.01 -18.20
N VAL A 204 12.49 29.86 -18.76
CA VAL A 204 12.74 28.90 -19.85
C VAL A 204 13.08 27.54 -19.24
N ILE A 205 12.20 26.56 -19.46
CA ILE A 205 12.41 25.20 -18.98
C ILE A 205 13.29 24.43 -19.99
N PRO A 206 14.37 23.76 -19.55
CA PRO A 206 15.24 23.01 -20.45
C PRO A 206 14.47 22.00 -21.31
N SER A 207 14.79 21.96 -22.61
CA SER A 207 14.08 21.17 -23.63
C SER A 207 14.72 19.82 -23.96
N LYS A 208 15.87 19.49 -23.35
CA LYS A 208 16.50 18.17 -23.53
C LYS A 208 15.79 17.16 -22.65
N PHE A 209 15.04 16.27 -23.28
CA PHE A 209 14.31 15.21 -22.61
C PHE A 209 14.85 13.83 -22.98
N SER A 210 14.73 12.88 -22.06
CA SER A 210 15.04 11.47 -22.36
C SER A 210 13.77 10.73 -22.77
N ALA A 211 13.90 9.82 -23.73
CA ALA A 211 12.84 8.88 -24.06
C ALA A 211 12.58 7.91 -22.90
N PRO A 212 11.37 7.33 -22.80
CA PRO A 212 11.10 6.22 -21.89
C PRO A 212 12.06 5.07 -22.13
N THR A 213 12.52 4.41 -21.07
CA THR A 213 13.36 3.22 -21.18
C THR A 213 12.53 1.96 -21.05
N THR A 214 12.98 0.91 -21.72
CA THR A 214 12.43 -0.43 -21.52
C THR A 214 12.92 -0.97 -20.17
N PRO A 215 12.03 -1.57 -19.36
CA PRO A 215 12.46 -2.24 -18.13
C PRO A 215 13.51 -3.32 -18.43
N LEU A 216 14.47 -3.47 -17.53
CA LEU A 216 15.46 -4.54 -17.56
C LEU A 216 14.75 -5.90 -17.60
N ALA A 217 15.27 -6.80 -18.44
CA ALA A 217 14.81 -8.17 -18.48
C ALA A 217 15.03 -8.86 -17.11
N SER A 218 14.16 -9.81 -16.79
CA SER A 218 14.34 -10.69 -15.64
C SER A 218 15.71 -11.37 -15.72
N GLY A 219 16.43 -11.41 -14.61
CA GLY A 219 17.65 -12.23 -14.50
C GLY A 219 17.33 -13.72 -14.49
N GLU A 220 18.36 -14.53 -14.20
CA GLU A 220 18.21 -15.99 -14.04
C GLU A 220 17.09 -16.35 -13.07
N VAL A 221 16.23 -17.28 -13.50
CA VAL A 221 15.12 -17.83 -12.72
C VAL A 221 15.41 -19.30 -12.47
N ALA A 222 15.42 -19.72 -11.22
CA ALA A 222 15.64 -21.12 -10.89
C ALA A 222 14.48 -21.99 -11.37
N THR A 223 14.80 -23.19 -11.84
CA THR A 223 13.80 -24.21 -12.18
C THR A 223 13.78 -25.26 -11.06
N PRO A 224 12.68 -25.37 -10.29
CA PRO A 224 12.59 -26.40 -9.25
C PRO A 224 12.70 -27.80 -9.84
N LEU A 225 13.59 -28.62 -9.30
CA LEU A 225 13.86 -30.00 -9.70
C LEU A 225 13.09 -31.02 -8.83
N GLY A 226 12.38 -30.57 -7.79
CA GLY A 226 11.52 -31.39 -6.94
C GLY A 226 12.18 -31.94 -5.68
N ASN A 227 13.48 -31.65 -5.47
CA ASN A 227 14.23 -32.01 -4.27
C ASN A 227 14.50 -30.80 -3.35
N GLU A 228 13.91 -29.65 -3.64
CA GLU A 228 14.00 -28.45 -2.81
C GLU A 228 13.21 -28.58 -1.52
N THR A 229 13.63 -27.81 -0.50
CA THR A 229 12.81 -27.57 0.69
C THR A 229 12.03 -26.27 0.53
N GLU A 230 10.84 -26.20 1.12
CA GLU A 230 10.04 -24.99 1.15
C GLU A 230 10.32 -24.21 2.45
N VAL A 231 10.61 -22.92 2.31
CA VAL A 231 10.82 -22.00 3.44
C VAL A 231 10.05 -20.69 3.22
N PRO A 232 9.62 -19.99 4.27
CA PRO A 232 9.02 -18.67 4.10
C PRO A 232 10.07 -17.65 3.63
N LEU A 233 9.66 -16.72 2.77
CA LEU A 233 10.53 -15.71 2.17
C LEU A 233 11.38 -14.94 3.18
N ILE A 234 10.91 -14.73 4.42
CA ILE A 234 11.68 -14.09 5.51
C ILE A 234 13.06 -14.71 5.75
N ARG A 235 13.21 -16.01 5.51
CA ARG A 235 14.48 -16.73 5.62
C ARG A 235 15.49 -16.31 4.55
N LEU A 236 15.00 -15.84 3.39
CA LEU A 236 15.78 -15.58 2.20
C LEU A 236 15.90 -14.09 1.88
N ALA A 237 14.99 -13.25 2.37
CA ALA A 237 14.93 -11.84 2.00
C ALA A 237 14.64 -10.90 3.18
N TRP A 238 15.03 -9.63 3.00
CA TRP A 238 14.42 -8.48 3.66
C TRP A 238 13.34 -7.91 2.76
N ALA A 239 12.33 -7.25 3.32
CA ALA A 239 11.33 -6.56 2.52
C ALA A 239 10.74 -5.35 3.22
N ARG A 240 10.41 -4.33 2.42
CA ARG A 240 9.76 -3.11 2.89
C ARG A 240 8.76 -2.61 1.86
N SER A 241 7.66 -2.04 2.33
CA SER A 241 6.57 -1.54 1.49
C SER A 241 6.09 -0.18 1.95
N GLY A 242 5.57 0.61 1.02
CA GLY A 242 5.00 1.93 1.29
C GLY A 242 4.03 2.35 0.18
N ASP A 243 3.45 3.53 0.35
CA ASP A 243 2.49 4.05 -0.60
C ASP A 243 3.13 4.81 -1.76
N LYS A 244 2.45 4.75 -2.90
CA LYS A 244 2.71 5.59 -4.06
C LYS A 244 1.38 6.14 -4.57
N GLY A 245 0.82 7.09 -3.82
CA GLY A 245 -0.54 7.57 -4.08
C GLY A 245 -1.56 6.48 -3.75
N ASN A 246 -2.30 5.99 -4.74
CA ASN A 246 -3.23 4.86 -4.56
C ASN A 246 -2.56 3.49 -4.81
N HIS A 247 -1.31 3.47 -5.26
CA HIS A 247 -0.55 2.24 -5.46
C HIS A 247 0.25 1.91 -4.20
N SER A 248 0.70 0.67 -4.05
CA SER A 248 1.65 0.27 -3.02
C SER A 248 2.87 -0.35 -3.67
N ASN A 249 4.06 -0.01 -3.19
CA ASN A 249 5.29 -0.67 -3.61
C ASN A 249 5.69 -1.73 -2.58
N ILE A 250 6.33 -2.82 -3.02
CA ILE A 250 6.95 -3.83 -2.15
C ILE A 250 8.34 -4.14 -2.70
N GLY A 251 9.37 -3.67 -2.00
CA GLY A 251 10.75 -4.05 -2.26
C GLY A 251 11.13 -5.33 -1.54
N VAL A 252 11.78 -6.26 -2.22
CA VAL A 252 12.26 -7.54 -1.71
C VAL A 252 13.75 -7.67 -2.04
N ILE A 253 14.61 -7.73 -1.03
CA ILE A 253 16.07 -7.77 -1.17
C ILE A 253 16.56 -9.13 -0.71
N ALA A 254 17.22 -9.89 -1.59
CA ALA A 254 17.79 -11.18 -1.22
C ALA A 254 18.91 -11.01 -0.19
N ARG A 255 18.92 -11.86 0.86
CA ARG A 255 19.96 -11.86 1.90
C ARG A 255 21.31 -12.34 1.37
N LYS A 256 21.28 -13.28 0.43
CA LYS A 256 22.43 -13.77 -0.35
C LYS A 256 22.07 -13.67 -1.84
N ALA A 257 23.05 -13.32 -2.69
CA ALA A 257 22.82 -13.20 -4.14
C ALA A 257 22.29 -14.49 -4.78
N GLU A 258 22.78 -15.64 -4.31
CA GLU A 258 22.38 -16.99 -4.74
C GLU A 258 20.91 -17.35 -4.45
N PHE A 259 20.23 -16.60 -3.57
CA PHE A 259 18.80 -16.81 -3.29
C PHE A 259 17.91 -16.15 -4.35
N LEU A 260 18.41 -15.14 -5.06
CA LEU A 260 17.59 -14.33 -5.95
C LEU A 260 16.93 -15.13 -7.09
N PRO A 261 17.60 -16.10 -7.77
CA PRO A 261 16.94 -16.91 -8.78
C PRO A 261 15.73 -17.71 -8.26
N TRP A 262 15.79 -18.19 -7.02
CA TRP A 262 14.70 -18.91 -6.36
C TRP A 262 13.57 -17.96 -5.90
N ILE A 263 13.93 -16.79 -5.39
CA ILE A 263 12.97 -15.74 -5.06
C ILE A 263 12.23 -15.28 -6.33
N ARG A 264 12.93 -15.09 -7.46
CA ARG A 264 12.30 -14.74 -8.75
C ARG A 264 11.31 -15.80 -9.25
N ALA A 265 11.62 -17.07 -9.04
CA ALA A 265 10.76 -18.19 -9.43
C ALA A 265 9.47 -18.22 -8.59
N ALA A 266 9.57 -17.97 -7.29
CA ALA A 266 8.42 -17.96 -6.38
C ALA A 266 7.59 -16.66 -6.46
N LEU A 267 8.23 -15.51 -6.66
CA LEU A 267 7.60 -14.19 -6.70
C LEU A 267 7.51 -13.68 -8.14
N SER A 268 6.68 -14.35 -8.96
CA SER A 268 6.20 -13.79 -10.22
C SER A 268 5.15 -12.71 -9.99
N GLU A 269 4.87 -11.88 -11.00
CA GLU A 269 3.78 -10.89 -10.95
C GLU A 269 2.44 -11.57 -10.64
N GLN A 270 2.19 -12.74 -11.24
CA GLN A 270 0.97 -13.52 -11.04
C GLN A 270 0.89 -14.11 -9.63
N ALA A 271 2.01 -14.64 -9.10
CA ALA A 271 2.04 -15.19 -7.75
C ALA A 271 1.82 -14.11 -6.70
N VAL A 272 2.45 -12.94 -6.86
CA VAL A 272 2.25 -11.79 -5.97
C VAL A 272 0.84 -11.23 -6.10
N ALA A 273 0.28 -11.16 -7.30
CA ALA A 273 -1.11 -10.74 -7.51
C ALA A 273 -2.11 -11.68 -6.83
N ALA A 274 -1.94 -12.99 -7.01
CA ALA A 274 -2.78 -13.99 -6.35
C ALA A 274 -2.64 -13.93 -4.82
N TYR A 275 -1.42 -13.76 -4.32
CA TYR A 275 -1.19 -13.60 -2.89
C TYR A 275 -1.85 -12.31 -2.38
N MET A 276 -1.68 -11.18 -3.04
CA MET A 276 -2.19 -9.89 -2.57
C MET A 276 -3.64 -9.61 -3.02
N ALA A 277 -4.36 -10.59 -3.56
CA ALA A 277 -5.70 -10.42 -4.13
C ALA A 277 -6.71 -9.76 -3.16
N HIS A 278 -6.55 -9.93 -1.85
CA HIS A 278 -7.42 -9.32 -0.84
C HIS A 278 -7.32 -7.80 -0.72
N VAL A 279 -6.27 -7.19 -1.29
CA VAL A 279 -6.07 -5.73 -1.31
C VAL A 279 -6.21 -5.11 -2.70
N LEU A 280 -6.16 -5.92 -3.76
CA LEU A 280 -6.25 -5.48 -5.14
C LEU A 280 -7.69 -5.14 -5.54
N ASP A 281 -7.84 -4.12 -6.38
CA ASP A 281 -9.08 -3.81 -7.09
C ASP A 281 -9.24 -4.78 -8.26
N ALA A 282 -10.42 -5.40 -8.39
CA ALA A 282 -10.62 -6.49 -9.35
C ALA A 282 -10.46 -6.04 -10.81
N ASP A 283 -10.81 -4.79 -11.12
CA ASP A 283 -10.89 -4.29 -12.49
C ASP A 283 -9.69 -3.40 -12.85
N ASN A 284 -9.10 -2.72 -11.86
CA ASN A 284 -8.13 -1.65 -12.09
C ASN A 284 -6.75 -1.93 -11.50
N SER A 285 -6.55 -3.02 -10.75
CA SER A 285 -5.22 -3.34 -10.22
C SER A 285 -4.39 -4.17 -11.19
N ARG A 286 -3.09 -3.87 -11.21
CA ARG A 286 -2.05 -4.66 -11.85
C ARG A 286 -0.88 -4.80 -10.90
N VAL A 287 -0.13 -5.88 -11.04
CA VAL A 287 1.14 -6.08 -10.33
C VAL A 287 2.25 -6.05 -11.37
N MET A 288 3.16 -5.09 -11.23
CA MET A 288 4.35 -4.98 -12.06
C MET A 288 5.59 -5.31 -11.25
N ARG A 289 6.56 -6.01 -11.82
CA ARG A 289 7.83 -6.35 -11.18
C ARG A 289 9.01 -5.69 -11.90
N TYR A 290 9.88 -5.03 -11.14
CA TYR A 290 11.10 -4.41 -11.61
C TYR A 290 12.32 -5.06 -10.96
N GLU A 291 13.39 -5.22 -11.74
CA GLU A 291 14.68 -5.73 -11.27
C GLU A 291 15.56 -4.60 -10.72
N LEU A 292 16.24 -4.86 -9.60
CA LEU A 292 17.35 -4.05 -9.10
C LEU A 292 18.58 -4.95 -8.91
N PRO A 293 19.28 -5.32 -10.00
CA PRO A 293 20.39 -6.28 -9.93
C PRO A 293 21.52 -5.83 -9.01
N GLY A 294 21.79 -4.52 -8.86
CA GLY A 294 22.84 -4.03 -7.97
C GLY A 294 22.59 -4.33 -6.49
N LEU A 295 21.32 -4.46 -6.09
CA LEU A 295 20.91 -4.79 -4.72
C LEU A 295 20.53 -6.26 -4.55
N HIS A 296 20.60 -7.07 -5.61
CA HIS A 296 19.99 -8.41 -5.65
C HIS A 296 18.51 -8.39 -5.21
N ALA A 297 17.75 -7.42 -5.74
CA ALA A 297 16.41 -7.12 -5.28
C ALA A 297 15.36 -7.06 -6.40
N LEU A 298 14.11 -7.21 -6.00
CA LEU A 298 12.91 -7.05 -6.82
C LEU A 298 12.07 -5.92 -6.21
N ASN A 299 11.43 -5.10 -7.05
CA ASN A 299 10.41 -4.16 -6.61
C ASN A 299 9.09 -4.47 -7.30
N PHE A 300 8.04 -4.65 -6.52
CA PHE A 300 6.68 -4.84 -7.01
C PHE A 300 5.90 -3.54 -6.86
N LEU A 301 5.21 -3.10 -7.91
CA LEU A 301 4.23 -2.02 -7.84
C LEU A 301 2.83 -2.62 -7.99
N LEU A 302 2.05 -2.55 -6.93
CA LEU A 302 0.66 -2.99 -6.87
C LEU A 302 -0.23 -1.78 -7.12
N GLU A 303 -0.74 -1.66 -8.34
CA GLU A 303 -1.55 -0.51 -8.72
C GLU A 303 -2.92 -0.53 -8.02
N ASN A 304 -3.40 0.61 -7.54
CA ASN A 304 -4.74 0.76 -6.95
C ASN A 304 -5.01 -0.10 -5.71
N ALA A 305 -3.96 -0.62 -5.07
CA ALA A 305 -4.05 -1.54 -3.94
C ALA A 305 -4.39 -0.89 -2.59
N LEU A 306 -4.53 0.44 -2.51
CA LEU A 306 -4.72 1.15 -1.24
C LEU A 306 -6.15 1.68 -1.02
N GLY A 307 -7.08 1.46 -1.95
CA GLY A 307 -8.49 1.84 -1.76
C GLY A 307 -8.74 3.35 -1.74
N GLY A 308 -8.02 4.10 -2.58
CA GLY A 308 -8.05 5.56 -2.67
C GLY A 308 -6.79 6.26 -2.13
N GLY A 309 -5.79 5.50 -1.65
CA GLY A 309 -4.55 6.01 -1.07
C GLY A 309 -4.68 6.51 0.36
N GLY A 310 -3.56 6.94 0.94
CA GLY A 310 -3.43 7.23 2.38
C GLY A 310 -4.53 8.12 2.98
N ILE A 311 -4.99 9.13 2.23
CA ILE A 311 -5.99 10.09 2.71
C ILE A 311 -7.42 9.55 2.56
N ALA A 312 -7.75 8.92 1.43
CA ALA A 312 -9.13 8.52 1.11
C ALA A 312 -9.48 7.09 1.54
N SER A 313 -8.48 6.23 1.77
CA SER A 313 -8.69 4.84 2.13
C SER A 313 -9.53 4.66 3.40
N LEU A 314 -10.36 3.62 3.38
CA LEU A 314 -11.15 3.21 4.55
C LEU A 314 -10.49 2.08 5.35
N ARG A 315 -9.34 1.57 4.91
CA ARG A 315 -8.63 0.42 5.49
C ARG A 315 -7.80 0.82 6.72
N ILE A 316 -7.37 -0.15 7.52
CA ILE A 316 -6.56 0.11 8.74
C ILE A 316 -5.11 0.44 8.39
N ASP A 317 -4.61 -0.16 7.30
CA ASP A 317 -3.31 0.13 6.71
C ASP A 317 -3.50 0.86 5.37
N PRO A 318 -3.81 2.17 5.41
CA PRO A 318 -4.09 2.95 4.21
C PRO A 318 -2.83 3.24 3.38
N GLN A 319 -1.64 2.91 3.89
CA GLN A 319 -0.34 3.14 3.24
C GLN A 319 0.35 1.84 2.78
N GLY A 320 -0.24 0.67 3.06
CA GLY A 320 0.34 -0.63 2.70
C GLY A 320 1.65 -0.94 3.44
N LYS A 321 1.88 -0.36 4.62
CA LYS A 321 3.12 -0.55 5.39
C LYS A 321 3.29 -1.98 5.90
N ALA A 322 2.20 -2.71 6.06
CA ALA A 322 2.24 -4.12 6.46
C ALA A 322 2.39 -5.09 5.27
N PHE A 323 2.28 -4.63 4.02
CA PHE A 323 2.23 -5.53 2.86
C PHE A 323 3.53 -6.33 2.66
N ALA A 324 4.69 -5.70 2.86
CA ALA A 324 5.97 -6.40 2.85
C ALA A 324 6.02 -7.47 3.94
N GLN A 325 5.50 -7.19 5.13
CA GLN A 325 5.46 -8.16 6.23
C GLN A 325 4.58 -9.37 5.90
N GLN A 326 3.48 -9.16 5.16
CA GLN A 326 2.63 -10.26 4.69
C GLN A 326 3.31 -11.11 3.61
N ILE A 327 4.01 -10.48 2.64
CA ILE A 327 4.72 -11.20 1.57
C ILE A 327 5.91 -12.01 2.09
N LEU A 328 6.52 -11.61 3.22
CA LEU A 328 7.61 -12.36 3.84
C LEU A 328 7.21 -13.78 4.30
N GLU A 329 5.92 -14.12 4.29
CA GLU A 329 5.42 -15.48 4.52
C GLU A 329 5.23 -16.30 3.23
N MET A 330 5.37 -15.71 2.04
CA MET A 330 5.25 -16.44 0.78
C MET A 330 6.23 -17.63 0.76
N PRO A 331 5.76 -18.84 0.39
CA PRO A 331 6.62 -20.01 0.33
C PRO A 331 7.59 -19.90 -0.85
N VAL A 332 8.86 -20.21 -0.59
CA VAL A 332 9.92 -20.29 -1.60
C VAL A 332 10.56 -21.66 -1.53
N ARG A 333 10.57 -22.36 -2.66
CA ARG A 333 11.31 -23.63 -2.81
C ARG A 333 12.75 -23.31 -3.12
N ILE A 334 13.69 -23.88 -2.37
CA ILE A 334 15.14 -23.69 -2.52
C ILE A 334 15.90 -24.97 -2.10
N PRO A 335 17.02 -25.34 -2.75
CA PRO A 335 17.84 -26.45 -2.34
C PRO A 335 18.34 -26.29 -0.90
N ALA A 336 18.21 -27.34 -0.10
CA ALA A 336 18.56 -27.29 1.32
C ALA A 336 20.02 -26.89 1.58
N HIS A 337 20.94 -27.22 0.66
CA HIS A 337 22.36 -26.88 0.81
C HIS A 337 22.65 -25.37 0.74
N LEU A 338 21.78 -24.56 0.13
CA LEU A 338 21.92 -23.09 0.08
C LEU A 338 21.49 -22.41 1.39
N LEU A 339 20.68 -23.10 2.21
CA LEU A 339 20.17 -22.56 3.48
C LEU A 339 21.18 -22.61 4.63
N ASN A 340 22.29 -23.33 4.43
CA ASN A 340 23.33 -23.53 5.43
C ASN A 340 24.27 -22.33 5.57
#